data_AF-A0A9D7PFA3-F1
#
_entry.id   AF-A0A9D7PFA3-F1
#
_cell.length_a   1.000
_cell.length_b   1.000
_cell.length_c   1.000
_cell.angle_alpha   90.00
_cell.angle_beta   90.00
_cell.angle_gamma   90.00
#
_symmetry.space_group_name_H-M   'P 1'
#
loop_
_entity.id
_entity.type
_entity.pdbx_description
1 polymer ?
#
loop_
_entity_poly.entity_id
_entity_poly.type
_entity_poly.pdbx_seq_one_letter_code
_entity_poly.pdbx_strand_id
1 'polypeptide(L)' 'MDITYRGHAIRVIRAGGWQAVAVELDSGATLPTKVSALANEGRPVLLRRACELIDVYIAAQAARGAGAACAGAATRC' A
#
# COMPACT_ATOMS: atom_id res chain seq x y z
N MET A 1 13.08 6.16 -10.41
CA MET A 1 13.34 6.79 -9.10
C MET A 1 12.21 6.35 -8.20
N ASP A 2 12.52 5.35 -7.43
CA ASP A 2 11.63 4.40 -6.78
C ASP A 2 12.05 4.49 -5.32
N ILE A 3 11.10 4.86 -4.47
CA ILE A 3 11.35 4.99 -3.04
C ILE A 3 10.78 3.77 -2.34
N THR A 4 11.46 3.32 -1.31
CA THR A 4 11.05 2.17 -0.52
C THR A 4 10.46 2.63 0.80
N TYR A 5 9.31 2.06 1.20
CA TYR A 5 8.64 2.35 2.45
C TYR A 5 8.03 1.07 3.02
N ARG A 6 8.41 0.72 4.27
CA ARG A 6 7.87 -0.45 5.02
C ARG A 6 7.81 -1.75 4.20
N GLY A 7 8.89 -2.11 3.52
CA GLY A 7 8.95 -3.33 2.69
C GLY A 7 8.26 -3.21 1.33
N HIS A 8 7.82 -2.02 0.93
CA HIS A 8 7.16 -1.80 -0.36
C HIS A 8 7.93 -0.78 -1.20
N ALA A 9 8.11 -1.06 -2.49
CA ALA A 9 8.61 -0.10 -3.46
C ALA A 9 7.46 0.72 -4.05
N ILE A 10 7.60 2.04 -4.06
CA ILE A 10 6.65 2.96 -4.69
C ILE A 10 7.24 3.37 -6.04
N ARG A 11 6.59 2.92 -7.12
CA ARG A 11 6.97 3.24 -8.48
C ARG A 11 6.13 4.40 -9.01
N VAL A 12 6.79 5.53 -9.28
CA VAL A 12 6.14 6.73 -9.82
C VAL A 12 6.11 6.67 -11.35
N ILE A 13 4.93 6.92 -11.90
CA ILE A 13 4.62 6.95 -13.34
C ILE A 13 4.13 8.35 -13.67
N ARG A 14 4.70 8.93 -14.74
CA ARG A 14 4.29 10.25 -15.26
C ARG A 14 3.55 10.05 -16.58
N ALA A 15 2.22 10.03 -16.54
CA ALA A 15 1.36 9.82 -17.71
C ALA A 15 0.20 10.81 -17.68
N GLY A 16 0.43 12.04 -18.17
CA GLY A 16 -0.54 13.14 -18.11
C GLY A 16 -0.77 13.74 -16.71
N GLY A 17 -0.24 13.11 -15.67
CA GLY A 17 -0.26 13.53 -14.27
C GLY A 17 0.73 12.70 -13.44
N TRP A 18 0.68 12.82 -12.12
CA TRP A 18 1.48 12.02 -11.22
C TRP A 18 0.72 10.78 -10.79
N GLN A 19 1.32 9.61 -10.95
CA GLN A 19 0.72 8.34 -10.57
C GLN A 19 1.75 7.50 -9.83
N ALA A 20 1.32 6.72 -8.84
CA ALA A 20 2.19 5.82 -8.08
C ALA A 20 1.51 4.47 -7.91
N VAL A 21 2.32 3.42 -8.05
CA VAL A 21 1.93 2.03 -7.76
C VAL A 21 2.86 1.51 -6.68
N ALA A 22 2.30 0.86 -5.67
CA ALA A 22 3.07 0.18 -4.63
C ALA A 22 3.30 -1.29 -5.01
N VAL A 23 4.51 -1.78 -4.77
CA VAL A 23 4.93 -3.16 -5.03
C VAL A 23 5.52 -3.70 -3.73
N GLU A 24 5.04 -4.84 -3.26
CA GLU A 24 5.63 -5.52 -2.11
C GLU A 24 6.99 -6.12 -2.52
N LEU A 25 8.05 -5.87 -1.74
CA LEU A 25 9.41 -6.29 -2.10
C LEU A 25 9.61 -7.79 -1.95
N ASP A 26 9.01 -8.40 -0.94
CA ASP A 26 9.17 -9.83 -0.65
C ASP A 26 8.51 -10.72 -1.69
N SER A 27 7.30 -10.35 -2.13
CA SER A 27 6.50 -11.14 -3.08
C SER A 27 6.61 -10.65 -4.52
N GLY A 28 7.06 -9.41 -4.75
CA GLY A 28 6.96 -8.72 -6.03
C GLY A 28 5.52 -8.37 -6.43
N ALA A 29 4.53 -8.56 -5.53
CA ALA A 29 3.13 -8.31 -5.84
C ALA A 29 2.85 -6.80 -5.91
N THR A 30 2.28 -6.35 -7.02
CA THR A 30 1.71 -5.01 -7.13
C THR A 30 0.41 -4.92 -6.34
N LEU A 31 0.31 -3.91 -5.48
CA LEU A 31 -0.95 -3.59 -4.84
C LEU A 31 -1.96 -3.18 -5.92
N PRO A 32 -3.21 -3.67 -5.85
CA PRO A 32 -4.24 -3.40 -6.86
C PRO A 32 -4.67 -1.93 -6.88
N THR A 33 -4.39 -1.19 -5.80
CA THR A 33 -4.74 0.21 -5.65
C THR A 33 -3.61 1.11 -6.14
N LYS A 34 -3.97 2.01 -7.06
CA LYS A 34 -3.09 3.03 -7.63
C LYS A 34 -3.38 4.38 -7.01
N VAL A 35 -2.34 5.16 -6.72
CA VAL A 35 -2.45 6.52 -6.21
C VAL A 35 -2.21 7.51 -7.33
N SER A 36 -2.99 8.59 -7.37
CA SER A 36 -2.81 9.68 -8.31
C SER A 36 -2.73 11.03 -7.60
N ALA A 37 -2.02 11.97 -8.23
CA ALA A 37 -2.00 13.37 -7.86
C ALA A 37 -2.05 14.22 -9.13
N LEU A 38 -2.72 15.36 -9.03
CA LEU A 38 -2.79 16.33 -10.10
C LEU A 38 -1.40 16.94 -10.36
N ALA A 39 -1.20 17.50 -11.56
CA ALA A 39 0.07 18.08 -11.95
C ALA A 39 0.51 19.25 -11.04
N ASN A 40 -0.46 20.02 -10.51
CA ASN A 40 -0.24 21.15 -9.60
C ASN A 40 0.05 20.73 -8.15
N GLU A 41 -0.45 19.57 -7.70
CA GLU A 41 -0.14 19.02 -6.36
C GLU A 41 1.32 18.53 -6.28
N GLY A 42 1.84 18.03 -7.40
CA GLY A 42 3.22 17.63 -7.53
C GLY A 42 3.55 16.26 -6.93
N ARG A 43 4.83 15.88 -7.07
CA ARG A 43 5.39 14.63 -6.58
C ARG A 43 5.28 14.44 -5.05
N PRO A 44 5.50 15.46 -4.19
CA PRO A 44 5.47 15.25 -2.73
C PRO A 44 4.10 14.77 -2.22
N VAL A 45 3.02 15.31 -2.76
CA VAL A 45 1.64 14.92 -2.40
C VAL A 45 1.37 13.47 -2.82
N LEU A 46 1.80 13.09 -4.03
CA LEU A 46 1.69 11.72 -4.51
C LEU A 46 2.39 10.73 -3.57
N LEU A 47 3.62 11.05 -3.15
CA LEU A 47 4.40 10.17 -2.29
C LEU A 47 3.77 10.06 -0.91
N ARG A 48 3.28 11.17 -0.33
CA ARG A 48 2.57 11.14 0.95
C ARG A 48 1.35 10.22 0.88
N ARG A 49 0.50 10.37 -0.14
CA ARG A 49 -0.68 9.52 -0.36
C ARG A 49 -0.30 8.05 -0.58
N ALA A 50 0.81 7.78 -1.26
CA ALA A 50 1.31 6.42 -1.46
C ALA A 50 1.76 5.77 -0.14
N CYS A 51 2.43 6.51 0.75
CA CYS A 51 2.77 6.02 2.08
C CYS A 51 1.51 5.77 2.94
N GLU A 52 0.56 6.71 2.94
CA GLU A 52 -0.73 6.56 3.63
C GLU A 52 -1.48 5.30 3.17
N LEU A 53 -1.49 5.03 1.85
CA LEU A 53 -2.09 3.82 1.30
C LEU A 53 -1.40 2.54 1.79
N ILE A 54 -0.06 2.52 1.84
CA ILE A 54 0.70 1.38 2.36
C ILE A 54 0.38 1.15 3.83
N ASP A 55 0.27 2.21 4.63
CA ASP A 55 -0.08 2.10 6.04
C ASP A 55 -1.49 1.51 6.25
N VAL A 56 -2.47 1.93 5.44
CA VAL A 56 -3.82 1.34 5.45
C VAL A 56 -3.78 -0.14 5.04
N TYR A 57 -2.99 -0.49 4.02
CA TYR A 57 -2.86 -1.88 3.58
C TYR A 57 -2.26 -2.77 4.67
N ILE A 58 -1.19 -2.34 5.32
CA ILE A 58 -0.56 -3.06 6.42
C ILE A 58 -1.53 -3.19 7.60
N ALA A 59 -2.24 -2.11 7.97
CA ALA A 59 -3.23 -2.15 9.04
C ALA A 59 -4.37 -3.14 8.72
N ALA A 60 -4.85 -3.16 7.47
CA ALA A 60 -5.87 -4.10 7.03
C ALA A 60 -5.36 -5.54 7.02
N GLN A 61 -4.13 -5.80 6.58
CA GLN A 61 -3.49 -7.12 6.64
C GLN A 61 -3.35 -7.61 8.09
N ALA A 62 -2.87 -6.75 8.99
CA ALA A 62 -2.76 -7.06 10.42
C ALA A 62 -4.13 -7.37 11.04
N ALA A 63 -5.17 -6.62 10.70
CA ALA A 63 -6.53 -6.87 11.16
C ALA A 63 -7.09 -8.22 10.64
N ARG A 64 -6.81 -8.58 9.37
CA ARG A 64 -7.21 -9.89 8.82
C ARG A 64 -6.45 -11.05 9.47
N GLY A 65 -5.14 -10.88 9.70
CA GLY A 65 -4.32 -11.87 10.41
C GLY A 65 -4.76 -12.05 11.87
N ALA A 66 -5.15 -10.96 12.54
CA ALA A 66 -5.71 -11.00 13.90
C ALA A 66 -7.10 -11.66 13.95
N GLY A 67 -7.91 -11.49 12.90
CA GLY A 67 -9.22 -12.15 12.76
C GLY A 67 -9.12 -13.68 12.58
N ALA A 68 -8.02 -14.19 12.01
CA ALA A 68 -7.80 -15.62 11.90
C ALA A 68 -7.49 -16.27 13.27
N ALA A 69 -6.91 -15.53 14.21
CA ALA A 69 -6.58 -16.03 15.55
C ALA A 69 -7.81 -16.18 16.47
N CYS A 70 -8.89 -15.41 16.27
CA CYS A 70 -10.10 -15.52 17.10
C CYS A 70 -11.10 -16.57 16.59
N ALA A 71 -11.06 -16.96 15.31
CA ALA A 71 -11.96 -17.96 14.74
C ALA A 71 -11.61 -19.42 15.12
N GLY A 72 -10.45 -19.67 15.73
CA GLY A 72 -10.01 -21.01 16.16
C GLY A 72 -10.40 -21.40 17.59
N ALA A 73 -10.93 -20.49 18.40
CA ALA A 73 -11.16 -20.73 19.83
C ALA A 73 -12.61 -21.10 20.21
N ALA A 74 -13.55 -21.17 19.26
CA ALA A 74 -14.98 -21.35 19.54
C ALA A 74 -15.56 -22.72 19.12
N THR A 75 -14.74 -23.77 19.03
CA THR A 75 -15.26 -25.14 18.83
C THR A 75 -14.68 -26.09 19.86
N ARG A 76 -15.23 -26.04 21.08
CA ARG A 76 -15.36 -27.16 22.03
C ARG A 76 -16.08 -26.64 23.28
N CYS A 77 -17.35 -26.98 23.38
CA CYS A 77 -18.10 -27.40 24.57
C CYS A 77 -19.53 -27.72 24.11
#